data_AF-A0A524LFS5-F1
#
_entry.id   AF-A0A524LFS5-F1
#
_cell.length_a   1.000
_cell.length_b   1.000
_cell.length_c   1.000
_cell.angle_alpha   90.00
_cell.angle_beta   90.00
_cell.angle_gamma   90.00
#
_symmetry.space_group_name_H-M   'P 1'
#
loop_
_entity.id
_entity.type
_entity.pdbx_description
1 polymer ?
#
loop_
_entity_poly.entity_id
_entity_poly.type
_entity_poly.pdbx_seq_one_letter_code
_entity_poly.pdbx_strand_id
1 'polypeptide(L)'
;MSRTPVDVYRGLVLTQLDDKTAEQINSVVSRFTDFVFAGEKLSIHLNRFLHLTTRLIALLDSETSVNHDHLTMSVDLLDYLTSASKWWTVTRQEPGIVLRPPSRDARGFIKSIADLHVGGTTLQRISGATDKLSRFLEEHDIESSTEVEEFCNSMLSSWALLSAFACKGQGRNVANEADFETAYDVVRILLFYAELNDFKALMVIRQLGSHSLLPKAASVNFSPGFEKKLNASVAASLEKEYGGHLIQMAKATSGAARSILTNSLRLLGQLQAVKLGIDRLEEEHYDSIIIGSLELIESVGVSSDFLQDDSAAISIFKSLQPGDGVDERIQLLVRRLEGLIVDSTGNKDFLLQYARLVPRLIALILLLASKTKDSPTALIEDSDIKRGLILLYKLISG
;
A
#
# COMPACT_ATOMS: atom_id res chain seq x y z
N MET A 1 13.70 3.44 12.05
CA MET A 1 14.22 2.98 13.37
C MET A 1 13.29 1.88 13.89
N SER A 2 13.82 0.84 14.55
CA SER A 2 12.99 -0.19 15.19
C SER A 2 12.34 0.33 16.47
N ARG A 3 11.05 0.08 16.67
CA ARG A 3 10.34 0.43 17.92
C ARG A 3 10.76 -0.48 19.07
N THR A 4 10.75 0.05 20.29
CA THR A 4 11.04 -0.72 21.51
C THR A 4 9.93 -1.75 21.76
N PRO A 5 10.25 -3.03 22.06
CA PRO A 5 9.23 -4.04 22.31
C PRO A 5 8.25 -3.69 23.44
N VAL A 6 8.76 -3.17 24.56
CA VAL A 6 7.94 -2.78 25.73
C VAL A 6 6.89 -1.73 25.34
N ASP A 7 7.31 -0.68 24.63
CA ASP A 7 6.42 0.42 24.22
C ASP A 7 5.34 -0.06 23.27
N VAL A 8 5.70 -0.94 22.32
CA VAL A 8 4.74 -1.51 21.36
C VAL A 8 3.74 -2.41 22.06
N TYR A 9 4.19 -3.36 22.89
CA TYR A 9 3.26 -4.26 23.57
C TYR A 9 2.35 -3.52 24.53
N ARG A 10 2.88 -2.60 25.33
CA ARG A 10 2.06 -1.74 26.19
C ARG A 10 1.05 -0.92 25.39
N GLY A 11 1.49 -0.31 24.27
CA GLY A 11 0.61 0.43 23.38
C GLY A 11 -0.52 -0.43 22.80
N LEU A 12 -0.22 -1.67 22.38
CA LEU A 12 -1.22 -2.59 21.84
C LEU A 12 -2.26 -3.05 22.87
N VAL A 13 -1.87 -3.22 24.12
CA VAL A 13 -2.83 -3.57 25.18
C VAL A 13 -3.69 -2.37 25.54
N LEU A 14 -3.09 -1.17 25.65
CA LEU A 14 -3.79 0.07 25.97
C LEU A 14 -4.72 0.59 24.86
N THR A 15 -4.49 0.21 23.60
CA THR A 15 -5.29 0.68 22.48
C THR A 15 -6.68 0.02 22.49
N GLN A 16 -7.71 0.82 22.72
CA GLN A 16 -9.08 0.33 22.90
C GLN A 16 -9.77 0.06 21.56
N LEU A 17 -10.41 -1.12 21.48
CA LEU A 17 -11.37 -1.45 20.42
C LEU A 17 -12.75 -1.06 20.91
N ASP A 18 -13.43 -0.17 20.19
CA ASP A 18 -14.83 0.14 20.48
C ASP A 18 -15.76 -1.00 20.03
N ASP A 19 -16.94 -1.09 20.65
CA ASP A 19 -17.93 -2.16 20.40
C ASP A 19 -18.37 -2.21 18.93
N LYS A 20 -18.51 -1.05 18.28
CA LYS A 20 -18.94 -0.97 16.87
C LYS A 20 -17.87 -1.54 15.95
N THR A 21 -16.60 -1.25 16.20
CA THR A 21 -15.47 -1.81 15.45
C THR A 21 -15.38 -3.33 15.69
N ALA A 22 -15.58 -3.80 16.92
CA ALA A 22 -15.63 -5.23 17.23
C ALA A 22 -16.78 -5.95 16.51
N GLU A 23 -17.98 -5.36 16.47
CA GLU A 23 -19.12 -5.88 15.69
C GLU A 23 -18.81 -5.94 14.19
N GLN A 24 -18.16 -4.93 13.64
CA GLN A 24 -17.74 -4.92 12.24
C GLN A 24 -16.74 -6.03 11.95
N ILE A 25 -15.76 -6.26 12.82
CA ILE A 25 -14.82 -7.40 12.70
C ILE A 25 -15.60 -8.71 12.69
N ASN A 26 -16.54 -8.89 13.61
CA ASN A 26 -17.38 -10.09 13.67
C ASN A 26 -18.16 -10.31 12.37
N SER A 27 -18.71 -9.24 11.77
CA SER A 27 -19.35 -9.30 10.46
C SER A 27 -18.37 -9.77 9.38
N VAL A 28 -17.12 -9.27 9.36
CA VAL A 28 -16.11 -9.70 8.40
C VAL A 28 -15.81 -11.19 8.52
N VAL A 29 -15.61 -11.71 9.74
CA VAL A 29 -15.15 -13.09 9.96
C VAL A 29 -16.28 -14.13 10.03
N SER A 30 -17.53 -13.71 10.22
CA SER A 30 -18.71 -14.58 10.34
C SER A 30 -18.84 -15.58 9.18
N ARG A 31 -18.38 -15.20 7.98
CA ARG A 31 -18.39 -16.05 6.78
C ARG A 31 -17.44 -17.26 6.86
N PHE A 32 -16.65 -17.39 7.92
CA PHE A 32 -15.68 -18.46 8.15
C PHE A 32 -15.98 -19.30 9.41
N THR A 33 -17.17 -19.17 10.01
CA THR A 33 -17.54 -19.87 11.27
C THR A 33 -17.64 -21.38 11.14
N ASP A 34 -17.90 -21.88 9.93
CA ASP A 34 -18.11 -23.31 9.65
C ASP A 34 -16.78 -24.06 9.45
N PHE A 35 -15.66 -23.34 9.44
CA PHE A 35 -14.33 -23.89 9.24
C PHE A 35 -13.58 -23.99 10.57
N VAL A 36 -12.87 -25.10 10.76
CA VAL A 36 -12.00 -25.34 11.91
C VAL A 36 -10.55 -25.27 11.45
N PHE A 37 -9.70 -24.63 12.24
CA PHE A 37 -8.28 -24.50 11.97
C PHE A 37 -7.52 -24.54 13.30
N ALA A 38 -6.44 -25.33 13.37
CA ALA A 38 -5.58 -25.43 14.56
C ALA A 38 -6.32 -25.69 15.90
N GLY A 39 -7.46 -26.39 15.86
CA GLY A 39 -8.23 -26.77 17.06
C GLY A 39 -9.36 -25.80 17.43
N GLU A 40 -9.46 -24.62 16.81
CA GLU A 40 -10.54 -23.65 17.03
C GLU A 40 -11.26 -23.29 15.72
N LYS A 41 -12.35 -22.52 15.80
CA LYS A 41 -13.00 -21.99 14.61
C LYS A 41 -12.07 -21.02 13.90
N LEU A 42 -11.96 -21.12 12.58
CA LEU A 42 -11.16 -20.20 11.76
C LEU A 42 -11.58 -18.74 11.97
N SER A 43 -12.87 -18.48 12.16
CA SER A 43 -13.39 -17.15 12.48
C SER A 43 -12.80 -16.55 13.76
N ILE A 44 -12.47 -17.38 14.77
CA ILE A 44 -11.87 -16.93 16.03
C ILE A 44 -10.42 -16.47 15.79
N HIS A 45 -9.65 -17.26 15.05
CA HIS A 45 -8.28 -16.88 14.67
C HIS A 45 -8.25 -15.58 13.87
N LEU A 46 -9.15 -15.44 12.89
CA LEU A 46 -9.26 -14.23 12.07
C LEU A 46 -9.72 -13.02 12.88
N ASN A 47 -10.66 -13.19 13.81
CA ASN A 47 -11.10 -12.12 14.70
C ASN A 47 -9.92 -11.57 15.51
N ARG A 48 -9.18 -12.46 16.18
CA ARG A 48 -8.00 -12.12 16.97
C ARG A 48 -6.90 -11.43 16.13
N PHE A 49 -6.66 -11.90 14.91
CA PHE A 49 -5.73 -11.26 13.98
C PHE A 49 -6.15 -9.83 13.60
N LEU A 50 -7.45 -9.64 13.28
CA LEU A 50 -7.98 -8.32 12.94
C LEU A 50 -7.97 -7.38 14.15
N HIS A 51 -8.27 -7.88 15.36
CA HIS A 51 -8.13 -7.10 16.60
C HIS A 51 -6.69 -6.61 16.78
N LEU A 52 -5.71 -7.50 16.70
CA LEU A 52 -4.29 -7.17 16.87
C LEU A 52 -3.82 -6.14 15.84
N THR A 53 -4.12 -6.37 14.57
CA THR A 53 -3.62 -5.50 13.48
C THR A 53 -4.36 -4.17 13.43
N THR A 54 -5.64 -4.11 13.79
CA THR A 54 -6.39 -2.83 13.92
C THR A 54 -5.79 -1.99 15.04
N ARG A 55 -5.52 -2.58 16.21
CA ARG A 55 -4.84 -1.89 17.33
C ARG A 55 -3.42 -1.46 16.96
N LEU A 56 -2.68 -2.29 16.25
CA LEU A 56 -1.35 -1.93 15.75
C LEU A 56 -1.43 -0.69 14.86
N ILE A 57 -2.35 -0.65 13.90
CA ILE A 57 -2.47 0.48 12.98
C ILE A 57 -2.86 1.76 13.73
N ALA A 58 -3.78 1.68 14.69
CA ALA A 58 -4.13 2.81 15.56
C ALA A 58 -2.91 3.32 16.36
N LEU A 59 -2.14 2.40 16.96
CA LEU A 59 -0.90 2.74 17.66
C LEU A 59 0.12 3.42 16.74
N LEU A 60 0.26 2.95 15.49
CA LEU A 60 1.13 3.56 14.49
C LEU A 60 0.66 4.95 14.05
N ASP A 61 -0.64 5.21 14.12
CA ASP A 61 -1.26 6.52 13.91
C ASP A 61 -1.19 7.41 15.17
N SER A 62 -0.54 6.94 16.24
CA SER A 62 -0.47 7.60 17.55
C SER A 62 -1.83 7.82 18.21
N GLU A 63 -2.82 6.98 17.88
CA GLU A 63 -4.15 6.98 18.48
C GLU A 63 -4.26 5.88 19.56
N THR A 64 -5.00 6.17 20.63
CA THR A 64 -5.30 5.21 21.71
C THR A 64 -6.66 4.54 21.56
N SER A 65 -7.47 4.98 20.59
CA SER A 65 -8.77 4.43 20.25
C SER A 65 -8.79 4.10 18.77
N VAL A 66 -9.31 2.93 18.42
CA VAL A 66 -9.45 2.54 17.02
C VAL A 66 -10.56 3.33 16.32
N ASN A 67 -10.44 3.46 15.01
CA ASN A 67 -11.48 4.00 14.14
C ASN A 67 -11.73 3.09 12.93
N HIS A 68 -12.70 3.47 12.09
CA HIS A 68 -13.08 2.68 10.92
C HIS A 68 -11.96 2.54 9.87
N ASP A 69 -11.11 3.56 9.73
CA ASP A 69 -10.00 3.52 8.78
C ASP A 69 -8.93 2.52 9.23
N HIS A 70 -8.66 2.42 10.54
CA HIS A 70 -7.76 1.41 11.08
C HIS A 70 -8.23 -0.01 10.79
N LEU A 71 -9.54 -0.27 10.97
CA LEU A 71 -10.14 -1.56 10.62
C LEU A 71 -10.04 -1.82 9.11
N THR A 72 -10.34 -0.83 8.28
CA THR A 72 -10.25 -0.96 6.83
C THR A 72 -8.84 -1.33 6.39
N MET A 73 -7.82 -0.64 6.94
CA MET A 73 -6.42 -0.96 6.68
C MET A 73 -6.03 -2.37 7.17
N SER A 74 -6.57 -2.83 8.31
CA SER A 74 -6.35 -4.19 8.82
C SER A 74 -6.97 -5.25 7.90
N VAL A 75 -8.16 -5.00 7.37
CA VAL A 75 -8.81 -5.88 6.38
C VAL A 75 -8.03 -5.89 5.07
N ASP A 76 -7.55 -4.74 4.60
CA ASP A 76 -6.71 -4.64 3.40
C ASP A 76 -5.35 -5.36 3.58
N LEU A 77 -4.80 -5.37 4.79
CA LEU A 77 -3.64 -6.21 5.12
C LEU A 77 -3.98 -7.70 5.04
N LEU A 78 -5.09 -8.14 5.61
CA LEU A 78 -5.52 -9.54 5.54
C LEU A 78 -5.74 -9.98 4.08
N ASP A 79 -6.41 -9.15 3.28
CA ASP A 79 -6.62 -9.40 1.85
C ASP A 79 -5.29 -9.48 1.10
N TYR A 80 -4.35 -8.58 1.39
CA TYR A 80 -2.99 -8.62 0.83
C TYR A 80 -2.27 -9.93 1.17
N LEU A 81 -2.25 -10.34 2.44
CA LEU A 81 -1.56 -11.55 2.90
C LEU A 81 -2.18 -12.85 2.34
N THR A 82 -3.44 -12.79 1.89
CA THR A 82 -4.19 -13.96 1.41
C THR A 82 -4.36 -14.00 -0.10
N SER A 83 -4.15 -12.87 -0.80
CA SER A 83 -4.18 -12.77 -2.27
C SER A 83 -2.79 -12.68 -2.90
N ALA A 84 -1.82 -12.03 -2.25
CA ALA A 84 -0.48 -11.83 -2.80
C ALA A 84 0.40 -13.08 -2.60
N SER A 85 1.28 -13.34 -3.55
CA SER A 85 2.33 -14.35 -3.39
C SER A 85 3.60 -13.72 -2.81
N LYS A 86 4.40 -14.50 -2.08
CA LYS A 86 5.74 -14.10 -1.60
C LYS A 86 5.76 -12.81 -0.75
N TRP A 87 4.67 -12.44 -0.09
CA TRP A 87 4.67 -11.31 0.85
C TRP A 87 5.65 -11.54 2.01
N TRP A 88 5.94 -12.79 2.35
CA TRP A 88 6.90 -13.20 3.37
C TRP A 88 8.38 -13.02 2.97
N THR A 89 8.66 -12.31 1.87
CA THR A 89 10.04 -11.95 1.45
C THR A 89 10.57 -10.70 2.14
N VAL A 90 9.75 -10.05 2.96
CA VAL A 90 10.16 -8.90 3.79
C VAL A 90 11.23 -9.32 4.81
N THR A 91 12.20 -8.43 5.05
CA THR A 91 13.28 -8.67 6.00
C THR A 91 13.37 -7.53 7.00
N ARG A 92 14.19 -7.66 8.06
CA ARG A 92 14.38 -6.56 9.01
C ARG A 92 15.20 -5.42 8.41
N GLN A 93 16.00 -5.72 7.37
CA GLN A 93 16.76 -4.75 6.58
C GLN A 93 15.85 -4.01 5.58
N GLU A 94 14.86 -4.73 5.03
CA GLU A 94 13.85 -4.19 4.11
C GLU A 94 12.43 -4.53 4.60
N PRO A 95 11.93 -3.82 5.63
CA PRO A 95 10.69 -4.18 6.33
C PRO A 95 9.40 -3.74 5.61
N GLY A 96 9.51 -2.91 4.57
CA GLY A 96 8.35 -2.32 3.90
C GLY A 96 7.48 -3.34 3.17
N ILE A 97 6.16 -3.18 3.27
CA ILE A 97 5.19 -4.03 2.58
C ILE A 97 5.27 -3.76 1.07
N VAL A 98 5.68 -4.75 0.29
CA VAL A 98 5.76 -4.61 -1.17
C VAL A 98 4.36 -4.74 -1.78
N LEU A 99 3.90 -3.73 -2.54
CA LEU A 99 2.57 -3.68 -3.17
C LEU A 99 2.43 -4.64 -4.37
N ARG A 100 2.43 -5.94 -4.10
CA ARG A 100 2.35 -7.02 -5.10
C ARG A 100 0.94 -7.17 -5.68
N PRO A 101 0.78 -7.46 -6.99
CA PRO A 101 -0.53 -7.76 -7.55
C PRO A 101 -1.13 -9.03 -6.91
N PRO A 102 -2.47 -9.12 -6.78
CA PRO A 102 -3.12 -10.33 -6.33
C PRO A 102 -2.83 -11.48 -7.29
N SER A 103 -2.62 -12.68 -6.73
CA SER A 103 -2.29 -13.90 -7.47
C SER A 103 -3.38 -14.97 -7.37
N ARG A 104 -4.37 -14.76 -6.49
CA ARG A 104 -5.44 -15.69 -6.15
C ARG A 104 -6.58 -14.95 -5.46
N ASP A 105 -7.76 -15.58 -5.42
CA ASP A 105 -8.90 -15.11 -4.63
C ASP A 105 -8.62 -15.27 -3.13
N ALA A 106 -8.64 -14.16 -2.38
CA ALA A 106 -8.37 -14.13 -0.94
C ALA A 106 -9.35 -14.99 -0.15
N ARG A 107 -10.65 -14.91 -0.47
CA ARG A 107 -11.69 -15.63 0.27
C ARG A 107 -11.54 -17.15 0.10
N GLY A 108 -11.37 -17.61 -1.13
CA GLY A 108 -11.12 -19.00 -1.45
C GLY A 108 -9.83 -19.49 -0.79
N PHE A 109 -8.79 -18.66 -0.76
CA PHE A 109 -7.53 -18.99 -0.09
C PHE A 109 -7.70 -19.15 1.43
N ILE A 110 -8.38 -18.22 2.11
CA ILE A 110 -8.67 -18.33 3.55
C ILE A 110 -9.46 -19.61 3.86
N LYS A 111 -10.48 -19.95 3.06
CA LYS A 111 -11.21 -21.22 3.27
C LYS A 111 -10.30 -22.44 3.13
N SER A 112 -9.36 -22.39 2.18
CA SER A 112 -8.48 -23.52 1.87
C SER A 112 -7.46 -23.86 2.97
N ILE A 113 -7.28 -23.00 3.98
CA ILE A 113 -6.43 -23.31 5.13
C ILE A 113 -7.13 -24.14 6.20
N ALA A 114 -8.46 -24.28 6.14
CA ALA A 114 -9.19 -25.21 7.00
C ALA A 114 -8.77 -26.67 6.74
N ASP A 115 -8.36 -26.99 5.50
CA ASP A 115 -7.86 -28.30 5.11
C ASP A 115 -6.36 -28.50 5.41
N LEU A 116 -5.69 -27.49 5.98
CA LEU A 116 -4.24 -27.52 6.24
C LEU A 116 -3.94 -28.10 7.62
N HIS A 117 -2.95 -28.98 7.69
CA HIS A 117 -2.46 -29.51 8.95
C HIS A 117 -1.29 -28.68 9.48
N VAL A 118 -1.39 -28.16 10.71
CA VAL A 118 -0.26 -27.54 11.41
C VAL A 118 0.45 -28.65 12.19
N GLY A 119 1.70 -28.94 11.83
CA GLY A 119 2.45 -30.03 12.46
C GLY A 119 2.58 -29.84 13.98
N GLY A 120 2.58 -30.95 14.73
CA GLY A 120 2.66 -30.90 16.20
C GLY A 120 3.89 -30.17 16.74
N THR A 121 5.05 -30.31 16.09
CA THR A 121 6.27 -29.58 16.47
C THR A 121 6.13 -28.07 16.20
N THR A 122 5.48 -27.69 15.10
CA THR A 122 5.14 -26.29 14.78
C THR A 122 4.23 -25.70 15.85
N LEU A 123 3.18 -26.41 16.27
CA LEU A 123 2.29 -25.97 17.35
C LEU A 123 3.05 -25.81 18.68
N GLN A 124 3.94 -26.74 19.02
CA GLN A 124 4.80 -26.63 20.20
C GLN A 124 5.72 -25.41 20.14
N ARG A 125 6.29 -25.08 18.97
CA ARG A 125 7.10 -23.87 18.77
C ARG A 125 6.28 -22.59 18.95
N ILE A 126 5.07 -22.55 18.40
CA ILE A 126 4.13 -21.44 18.59
C ILE A 126 3.81 -21.28 20.08
N SER A 127 3.39 -22.34 20.78
CA SER A 127 3.09 -22.29 22.21
C SER A 127 4.30 -21.81 23.03
N GLY A 128 5.50 -22.34 22.75
CA GLY A 128 6.71 -21.91 23.44
C GLY A 128 7.10 -20.45 23.18
N ALA A 129 6.75 -19.88 22.02
CA ALA A 129 6.92 -18.45 21.76
C ALA A 129 5.87 -17.61 22.50
N THR A 130 4.63 -18.10 22.60
CA THR A 130 3.57 -17.47 23.41
C THR A 130 3.92 -17.46 24.89
N ASP A 131 4.47 -18.55 25.44
CA ASP A 131 4.91 -18.62 26.84
C ASP A 131 6.02 -17.61 27.15
N LYS A 132 6.97 -17.46 26.22
CA LYS A 132 8.04 -16.46 26.35
C LYS A 132 7.49 -15.04 26.31
N LEU A 133 6.50 -14.79 25.46
CA LEU A 133 5.82 -13.50 25.40
C LEU A 133 5.07 -13.22 26.71
N SER A 134 4.31 -14.19 27.24
CA SER A 134 3.59 -14.05 28.51
C SER A 134 4.54 -13.64 29.65
N ARG A 135 5.65 -14.38 29.81
CA ARG A 135 6.67 -14.05 30.83
C ARG A 135 7.27 -12.66 30.64
N PHE A 136 7.54 -12.26 29.39
CA PHE A 136 8.05 -10.92 29.10
C PHE A 136 7.04 -9.85 29.53
N LEU A 137 5.75 -10.04 29.26
CA LEU A 137 4.71 -9.08 29.64
C LEU A 137 4.56 -8.99 31.17
N GLU A 138 4.60 -10.12 31.85
CA GLU A 138 4.61 -10.22 33.32
C GLU A 138 5.84 -9.54 33.94
N GLU A 139 7.04 -9.82 33.44
CA GLU A 139 8.31 -9.24 33.93
C GLU A 139 8.38 -7.72 33.76
N HIS A 140 7.61 -7.16 32.82
CA HIS A 140 7.57 -5.73 32.51
C HIS A 140 6.31 -5.02 33.02
N ASP A 141 5.49 -5.68 33.85
CA ASP A 141 4.22 -5.19 34.40
C ASP A 141 3.32 -4.58 33.31
N ILE A 142 3.21 -5.26 32.16
CA ILE A 142 2.37 -4.85 31.04
C ILE A 142 0.96 -5.42 31.29
N GLU A 143 0.18 -4.68 32.09
CA GLU A 143 -1.27 -4.86 32.30
C GLU A 143 -1.72 -6.10 33.11
N SER A 144 -3.04 -6.29 33.23
CA SER A 144 -3.65 -7.36 34.03
C SER A 144 -3.48 -8.75 33.39
N SER A 145 -3.55 -9.81 34.20
CA SER A 145 -3.39 -11.19 33.71
C SER A 145 -4.38 -11.56 32.59
N THR A 146 -5.60 -11.02 32.61
CA THR A 146 -6.63 -11.29 31.60
C THR A 146 -6.29 -10.63 30.27
N GLU A 147 -5.82 -9.38 30.28
CA GLU A 147 -5.44 -8.66 29.06
C GLU A 147 -4.18 -9.25 28.43
N VAL A 148 -3.23 -9.69 29.26
CA VAL A 148 -2.04 -10.45 28.82
C VAL A 148 -2.47 -11.75 28.13
N GLU A 149 -3.40 -12.51 28.70
CA GLU A 149 -3.90 -13.75 28.12
C GLU A 149 -4.57 -13.50 26.75
N GLU A 150 -5.43 -12.49 26.64
CA GLU A 150 -6.08 -12.11 25.38
C GLU A 150 -5.07 -11.70 24.30
N PHE A 151 -4.05 -10.93 24.67
CA PHE A 151 -2.99 -10.52 23.76
C PHE A 151 -2.13 -11.72 23.30
N CYS A 152 -1.73 -12.59 24.23
CA CYS A 152 -1.02 -13.83 23.93
C CYS A 152 -1.82 -14.75 22.99
N ASN A 153 -3.13 -14.88 23.20
CA ASN A 153 -4.02 -15.61 22.30
C ASN A 153 -4.08 -14.97 20.90
N SER A 154 -4.04 -13.64 20.83
CA SER A 154 -4.02 -12.93 19.55
C SER A 154 -2.72 -13.13 18.76
N MET A 155 -1.59 -13.13 19.47
CA MET A 155 -0.28 -13.44 18.89
C MET A 155 -0.18 -14.89 18.42
N LEU A 156 -0.68 -15.84 19.23
CA LEU A 156 -0.77 -17.26 18.87
C LEU A 156 -1.58 -17.45 17.58
N SER A 157 -2.78 -16.87 17.51
CA SER A 157 -3.63 -16.96 16.32
C SER A 157 -2.96 -16.33 15.09
N SER A 158 -2.24 -15.21 15.27
CA SER A 158 -1.53 -14.54 14.18
C SER A 158 -0.37 -15.39 13.65
N TRP A 159 0.46 -15.98 14.52
CA TRP A 159 1.52 -16.89 14.09
C TRP A 159 0.98 -18.14 13.40
N ALA A 160 -0.09 -18.74 13.93
CA ALA A 160 -0.72 -19.91 13.31
C ALA A 160 -1.26 -19.60 11.90
N LEU A 161 -2.00 -18.49 11.76
CA LEU A 161 -2.55 -18.05 10.47
C LEU A 161 -1.45 -17.75 9.45
N LEU A 162 -0.46 -16.95 9.82
CA LEU A 162 0.63 -16.57 8.91
C LEU A 162 1.49 -17.76 8.50
N SER A 163 1.69 -18.74 9.41
CA SER A 163 2.37 -20.00 9.08
C SER A 163 1.59 -20.78 8.03
N ALA A 164 0.26 -20.88 8.21
CA ALA A 164 -0.61 -21.55 7.26
C ALA A 164 -0.68 -20.80 5.91
N PHE A 165 -0.73 -19.47 5.93
CA PHE A 165 -0.73 -18.65 4.71
C PHE A 165 0.57 -18.78 3.93
N ALA A 166 1.73 -18.78 4.60
CA ALA A 166 3.02 -19.02 3.94
C ALA A 166 3.10 -20.44 3.35
N CYS A 167 2.72 -21.46 4.13
CA CYS A 167 2.69 -22.85 3.71
C CYS A 167 1.78 -23.09 2.49
N LYS A 168 0.50 -22.70 2.61
CA LYS A 168 -0.48 -22.82 1.52
C LYS A 168 -0.12 -21.93 0.33
N GLY A 169 0.50 -20.77 0.60
CA GLY A 169 1.06 -19.86 -0.40
C GLY A 169 2.05 -20.54 -1.33
N GLN A 170 2.84 -21.46 -0.78
CA GLN A 170 3.84 -22.29 -1.48
C GLN A 170 3.27 -23.60 -2.06
N GLY A 171 1.96 -23.84 -1.95
CA GLY A 171 1.30 -25.05 -2.46
C GLY A 171 1.43 -26.28 -1.56
N ARG A 172 1.84 -26.10 -0.30
CA ARG A 172 1.91 -27.18 0.70
C ARG A 172 0.62 -27.22 1.55
N ASN A 173 0.34 -28.40 2.12
CA ASN A 173 -0.82 -28.62 3.01
C ASN A 173 -0.40 -29.02 4.44
N VAL A 174 0.89 -28.98 4.75
CA VAL A 174 1.43 -29.25 6.10
C VAL A 174 2.40 -28.14 6.46
N ALA A 175 2.04 -27.32 7.46
CA ALA A 175 2.90 -26.25 7.97
C ALA A 175 3.96 -26.81 8.92
N ASN A 176 5.21 -26.44 8.68
CA ASN A 176 6.38 -26.89 9.43
C ASN A 176 7.01 -25.74 10.24
N GLU A 177 8.11 -26.02 10.93
CA GLU A 177 8.80 -25.02 11.75
C GLU A 177 9.34 -23.84 10.95
N ALA A 178 9.77 -24.04 9.69
CA ALA A 178 10.23 -22.95 8.85
C ALA A 178 9.11 -21.97 8.47
N ASP A 179 7.87 -22.47 8.33
CA ASP A 179 6.69 -21.62 8.16
C ASP A 179 6.44 -20.78 9.41
N PHE A 180 6.63 -21.37 10.59
CA PHE A 180 6.53 -20.64 11.85
C PHE A 180 7.62 -19.57 11.98
N GLU A 181 8.88 -19.86 11.68
CA GLU A 181 9.94 -18.84 11.73
C GLU A 181 9.64 -17.68 10.78
N THR A 182 9.10 -17.99 9.59
CA THR A 182 8.64 -16.99 8.63
C THR A 182 7.51 -16.13 9.21
N ALA A 183 6.49 -16.76 9.79
CA ALA A 183 5.37 -16.06 10.44
C ALA A 183 5.84 -15.21 11.62
N TYR A 184 6.75 -15.74 12.43
CA TYR A 184 7.33 -15.08 13.59
C TYR A 184 8.08 -13.81 13.17
N ASP A 185 8.92 -13.90 12.15
CA ASP A 185 9.65 -12.74 11.62
C ASP A 185 8.72 -11.71 10.98
N VAL A 186 7.69 -12.12 10.25
CA VAL A 186 6.72 -11.17 9.68
C VAL A 186 5.95 -10.42 10.76
N VAL A 187 5.47 -11.11 11.81
CA VAL A 187 4.84 -10.42 12.95
C VAL A 187 5.80 -9.42 13.57
N ARG A 188 7.07 -9.78 13.77
CA ARG A 188 8.07 -8.84 14.29
C ARG A 188 8.29 -7.64 13.37
N ILE A 189 8.30 -7.84 12.06
CA ILE A 189 8.41 -6.75 11.08
C ILE A 189 7.21 -5.82 11.21
N LEU A 190 5.98 -6.35 11.22
CA LEU A 190 4.76 -5.55 11.37
C LEU A 190 4.77 -4.75 12.68
N LEU A 191 5.13 -5.38 13.80
CA LEU A 191 5.13 -4.73 15.12
C LEU A 191 6.22 -3.66 15.26
N PHE A 192 7.45 -3.95 14.83
CA PHE A 192 8.61 -3.14 15.21
C PHE A 192 9.22 -2.32 14.09
N TYR A 193 8.93 -2.63 12.82
CA TYR A 193 9.65 -2.05 11.67
C TYR A 193 8.72 -1.44 10.61
N ALA A 194 7.51 -1.96 10.42
CA ALA A 194 6.57 -1.43 9.44
C ALA A 194 6.13 0.00 9.82
N GLU A 195 5.89 0.83 8.82
CA GLU A 195 5.41 2.20 9.00
C GLU A 195 3.91 2.28 8.74
N LEU A 196 3.25 3.29 9.29
CA LEU A 196 1.84 3.53 9.01
C LEU A 196 1.54 3.65 7.51
N ASN A 197 2.48 4.21 6.74
CA ASN A 197 2.37 4.36 5.29
C ASN A 197 2.31 3.03 4.54
N ASP A 198 2.81 1.93 5.10
CA ASP A 198 2.64 0.59 4.53
C ASP A 198 1.15 0.19 4.48
N PHE A 199 0.45 0.41 5.58
CA PHE A 199 -0.98 0.11 5.72
C PHE A 199 -1.84 1.08 4.94
N LYS A 200 -1.54 2.39 5.02
CA LYS A 200 -2.23 3.42 4.23
C LYS A 200 -2.08 3.15 2.73
N ALA A 201 -0.92 2.72 2.26
CA ALA A 201 -0.70 2.41 0.85
C ALA A 201 -1.52 1.20 0.35
N LEU A 202 -1.69 0.16 1.17
CA LEU A 202 -2.55 -0.99 0.82
C LEU A 202 -4.02 -0.60 0.64
N MET A 203 -4.53 0.27 1.50
CA MET A 203 -5.89 0.81 1.39
C MET A 203 -6.01 1.74 0.18
N VAL A 204 -5.10 2.71 0.08
CA VAL A 204 -5.14 3.75 -0.95
C VAL A 204 -5.03 3.18 -2.36
N ILE A 205 -4.17 2.18 -2.60
CA ILE A 205 -4.06 1.61 -3.96
C ILE A 205 -5.36 0.98 -4.43
N ARG A 206 -6.12 0.34 -3.54
CA ARG A 206 -7.43 -0.25 -3.84
C ARG A 206 -8.44 0.86 -4.12
N GLN A 207 -8.48 1.89 -3.28
CA GLN A 207 -9.37 3.04 -3.46
C GLN A 207 -9.06 3.80 -4.76
N LEU A 208 -7.78 3.98 -5.08
CA LEU A 208 -7.34 4.59 -6.33
C LEU A 208 -7.77 3.75 -7.54
N GLY A 209 -7.44 2.46 -7.56
CA GLY A 209 -7.76 1.57 -8.69
C GLY A 209 -9.27 1.44 -8.96
N SER A 210 -10.11 1.67 -7.95
CA SER A 210 -11.57 1.67 -8.05
C SER A 210 -12.21 3.06 -8.05
N HIS A 211 -11.41 4.13 -8.15
CA HIS A 211 -11.92 5.48 -8.07
C HIS A 211 -12.75 5.85 -9.31
N SER A 212 -13.99 6.30 -9.10
CA SER A 212 -14.94 6.60 -10.17
C SER A 212 -14.50 7.74 -11.11
N LEU A 213 -13.58 8.60 -10.68
CA LEU A 213 -12.98 9.63 -11.52
C LEU A 213 -11.94 9.10 -12.51
N LEU A 214 -11.28 7.95 -12.26
CA LEU A 214 -10.24 7.45 -13.16
C LEU A 214 -10.79 7.13 -14.56
N PRO A 215 -11.92 6.41 -14.72
CA PRO A 215 -12.49 6.18 -16.05
C PRO A 215 -12.91 7.48 -16.76
N LYS A 216 -13.45 8.45 -16.00
CA LYS A 216 -13.86 9.75 -16.55
C LYS A 216 -12.64 10.53 -17.05
N ALA A 217 -11.59 10.63 -16.23
CA ALA A 217 -10.35 11.31 -16.60
C ALA A 217 -9.69 10.63 -17.80
N ALA A 218 -9.66 9.29 -17.84
CA ALA A 218 -9.11 8.53 -18.95
C ALA A 218 -9.82 8.84 -20.28
N SER A 219 -11.15 9.05 -20.24
CA SER A 219 -11.97 9.36 -21.41
C SER A 219 -11.79 10.78 -21.97
N VAL A 220 -11.19 11.70 -21.20
CA VAL A 220 -10.90 13.05 -21.68
C VAL A 220 -9.82 13.00 -22.77
N ASN A 221 -10.19 13.46 -23.96
CA ASN A 221 -9.30 13.47 -25.12
C ASN A 221 -8.52 14.78 -25.21
N PHE A 222 -7.33 14.73 -25.82
CA PHE A 222 -6.54 15.91 -26.13
C PHE A 222 -6.63 16.22 -27.61
N SER A 223 -6.93 17.48 -27.97
CA SER A 223 -6.83 17.89 -29.37
C SER A 223 -5.37 18.03 -29.80
N PRO A 224 -5.07 17.89 -31.11
CA PRO A 224 -3.71 18.06 -31.61
C PRO A 224 -3.08 19.40 -31.25
N GLY A 225 -3.88 20.48 -31.20
CA GLY A 225 -3.42 21.81 -30.79
C GLY A 225 -3.01 21.87 -29.31
N PHE A 226 -3.81 21.27 -28.43
CA PHE A 226 -3.44 21.15 -27.02
C PHE A 226 -2.17 20.32 -26.81
N GLU A 227 -2.06 19.15 -27.45
CA GLU A 227 -0.85 18.32 -27.37
C GLU A 227 0.37 19.07 -27.92
N LYS A 228 0.23 19.86 -28.98
CA LYS A 228 1.32 20.68 -29.51
C LYS A 228 1.80 21.72 -28.48
N LYS A 229 0.89 22.42 -27.80
CA LYS A 229 1.26 23.36 -26.74
C LYS A 229 1.93 22.65 -25.56
N LEU A 230 1.39 21.51 -25.12
CA LEU A 230 1.96 20.74 -24.01
C LEU A 230 3.37 20.21 -24.34
N ASN A 231 3.60 19.73 -25.55
CA ASN A 231 4.91 19.25 -25.99
C ASN A 231 5.91 20.39 -26.30
N ALA A 232 5.43 21.65 -26.34
CA ALA A 232 6.26 22.85 -26.41
C ALA A 232 6.37 23.57 -25.05
N SER A 233 5.82 23.00 -23.99
CA SER A 233 5.81 23.60 -22.65
C SER A 233 7.19 23.61 -21.99
N VAL A 234 7.32 24.40 -20.93
CA VAL A 234 8.52 24.41 -20.06
C VAL A 234 8.81 23.00 -19.54
N ALA A 235 7.78 22.26 -19.12
CA ALA A 235 7.90 20.86 -18.70
C ALA A 235 8.55 19.97 -19.77
N ALA A 236 8.11 20.09 -21.03
CA ALA A 236 8.64 19.29 -22.14
C ALA A 236 10.09 19.67 -22.49
N SER A 237 10.42 20.96 -22.44
CA SER A 237 11.78 21.46 -22.66
C SER A 237 12.75 20.93 -21.59
N LEU A 238 12.34 21.00 -20.32
CA LEU A 238 13.14 20.50 -19.19
C LEU A 238 13.36 18.98 -19.27
N GLU A 239 12.34 18.21 -19.63
CA GLU A 239 12.48 16.77 -19.85
C GLU A 239 13.44 16.42 -20.99
N LYS A 240 13.42 17.21 -22.07
CA LYS A 240 14.31 17.01 -23.22
C LYS A 240 15.77 17.30 -22.86
N GLU A 241 16.00 18.35 -22.09
CA GLU A 241 17.35 18.79 -21.71
C GLU A 241 17.95 17.91 -20.60
N TYR A 242 17.15 17.56 -19.59
CA TYR A 242 17.64 16.91 -18.36
C TYR A 242 17.16 15.46 -18.18
N GLY A 243 16.38 14.92 -19.11
CA GLY A 243 15.85 13.55 -19.05
C GLY A 243 16.93 12.45 -18.99
N GLY A 244 18.19 12.78 -19.31
CA GLY A 244 19.33 11.90 -19.09
C GLY A 244 19.49 11.44 -17.63
N HIS A 245 19.05 12.25 -16.65
CA HIS A 245 19.07 11.87 -15.24
C HIS A 245 18.06 10.75 -14.89
N LEU A 246 17.05 10.51 -15.74
CA LEU A 246 15.97 9.55 -15.50
C LEU A 246 16.20 8.20 -16.18
N ILE A 247 17.36 7.97 -16.82
CA ILE A 247 17.63 6.75 -17.61
C ILE A 247 17.44 5.47 -16.79
N GLN A 248 17.89 5.47 -15.53
CA GLN A 248 17.74 4.30 -14.65
C GLN A 248 16.27 4.05 -14.29
N MET A 249 15.54 5.11 -13.92
CA MET A 249 14.10 5.04 -13.61
C MET A 249 13.24 4.68 -14.84
N ALA A 250 13.67 5.04 -16.04
CA ALA A 250 12.98 4.72 -17.29
C ALA A 250 12.90 3.20 -17.56
N LYS A 251 13.86 2.42 -17.05
CA LYS A 251 13.83 0.95 -17.13
C LYS A 251 12.71 0.35 -16.27
N ALA A 252 12.46 0.94 -15.09
CA ALA A 252 11.44 0.48 -14.15
C ALA A 252 10.01 0.79 -14.58
N THR A 253 9.81 1.88 -15.33
CA THR A 253 8.50 2.50 -15.58
C THR A 253 7.98 2.33 -17.00
N SER A 254 8.59 1.43 -17.80
CA SER A 254 8.27 1.26 -19.23
C SER A 254 8.32 2.57 -20.03
N GLY A 255 9.24 3.48 -19.67
CA GLY A 255 9.40 4.78 -20.32
C GLY A 255 8.52 5.92 -19.77
N ALA A 256 7.59 5.66 -18.83
CA ALA A 256 6.80 6.73 -18.21
C ALA A 256 7.69 7.77 -17.50
N ALA A 257 8.81 7.32 -16.92
CA ALA A 257 9.78 8.21 -16.29
C ALA A 257 10.60 9.06 -17.27
N ARG A 258 10.53 8.83 -18.59
CA ARG A 258 11.17 9.75 -19.56
C ARG A 258 10.37 11.04 -19.76
N SER A 259 9.13 11.05 -19.29
CA SER A 259 8.18 12.14 -19.47
C SER A 259 7.36 12.36 -18.20
N ILE A 260 8.03 12.51 -17.05
CA ILE A 260 7.37 12.62 -15.73
C ILE A 260 6.51 13.87 -15.63
N LEU A 261 7.07 15.04 -15.88
CA LEU A 261 6.36 16.33 -15.80
C LEU A 261 5.22 16.37 -16.82
N THR A 262 5.49 16.02 -18.08
CA THR A 262 4.47 16.12 -19.14
C THR A 262 3.37 15.06 -18.96
N ASN A 263 3.67 13.83 -18.54
CA ASN A 263 2.62 12.85 -18.23
C ASN A 263 1.84 13.20 -16.96
N SER A 264 2.49 13.80 -15.96
CA SER A 264 1.81 14.32 -14.77
C SER A 264 0.83 15.41 -15.15
N LEU A 265 1.26 16.40 -15.95
CA LEU A 265 0.40 17.46 -16.47
C LEU A 265 -0.76 16.92 -17.32
N ARG A 266 -0.54 15.86 -18.11
CA ARG A 266 -1.65 15.20 -18.84
C ARG A 266 -2.71 14.67 -17.89
N LEU A 267 -2.32 13.93 -16.85
CA LEU A 267 -3.29 13.38 -15.90
C LEU A 267 -4.00 14.49 -15.11
N LEU A 268 -3.26 15.48 -14.63
CA LEU A 268 -3.84 16.63 -13.92
C LEU A 268 -4.80 17.42 -14.80
N GLY A 269 -4.43 17.64 -16.07
CA GLY A 269 -5.30 18.29 -17.03
C GLY A 269 -6.58 17.49 -17.31
N GLN A 270 -6.48 16.16 -17.39
CA GLN A 270 -7.66 15.28 -17.50
C GLN A 270 -8.55 15.35 -16.24
N LEU A 271 -7.95 15.36 -15.05
CA LEU A 271 -8.70 15.50 -13.79
C LEU A 271 -9.40 16.87 -13.72
N GLN A 272 -8.71 17.94 -14.09
CA GLN A 272 -9.26 19.29 -14.12
C GLN A 272 -10.37 19.42 -15.17
N ALA A 273 -10.20 18.83 -16.35
CA ALA A 273 -11.23 18.79 -17.39
C ALA A 273 -12.51 18.12 -16.87
N VAL A 274 -12.39 16.99 -16.15
CA VAL A 274 -13.55 16.33 -15.52
C VAL A 274 -14.23 17.25 -14.50
N LYS A 275 -13.47 18.00 -13.69
CA LYS A 275 -14.05 18.99 -12.75
C LYS A 275 -14.82 20.10 -13.48
N LEU A 276 -14.36 20.50 -14.66
CA LEU A 276 -14.99 21.53 -15.49
C LEU A 276 -16.09 21.00 -16.43
N GLY A 277 -16.34 19.68 -16.46
CA GLY A 277 -17.30 19.07 -17.37
C GLY A 277 -16.86 19.10 -18.84
N ILE A 278 -15.55 19.08 -19.09
CA ILE A 278 -14.94 19.12 -20.42
C ILE A 278 -14.53 17.72 -20.86
N ASP A 279 -15.16 17.21 -21.92
CA ASP A 279 -14.84 15.88 -22.47
C ASP A 279 -13.61 15.88 -23.40
N ARG A 280 -13.21 17.06 -23.87
CA ARG A 280 -12.06 17.23 -24.76
C ARG A 280 -11.31 18.53 -24.52
N LEU A 281 -10.01 18.41 -24.28
CA LEU A 281 -9.08 19.52 -24.08
C LEU A 281 -8.68 20.12 -25.42
N GLU A 282 -9.16 21.34 -25.69
CA GLU A 282 -8.85 22.13 -26.87
C GLU A 282 -7.72 23.13 -26.60
N GLU A 283 -7.09 23.63 -27.67
CA GLU A 283 -5.93 24.53 -27.58
C GLU A 283 -6.20 25.82 -26.78
N GLU A 284 -7.44 26.30 -26.81
CA GLU A 284 -7.94 27.46 -26.06
C GLU A 284 -8.04 27.20 -24.55
N HIS A 285 -8.17 25.93 -24.13
CA HIS A 285 -8.20 25.55 -22.72
C HIS A 285 -6.81 25.46 -22.09
N TYR A 286 -5.73 25.57 -22.88
CA TYR A 286 -4.39 25.25 -22.40
C TYR A 286 -4.00 26.04 -21.15
N ASP A 287 -4.09 27.38 -21.19
CA ASP A 287 -3.60 28.20 -20.07
C ASP A 287 -4.41 27.99 -18.80
N SER A 288 -5.75 27.92 -18.90
CA SER A 288 -6.63 27.70 -17.75
C SER A 288 -6.48 26.31 -17.14
N ILE A 289 -6.27 25.28 -17.97
CA ILE A 289 -6.06 23.90 -17.51
C ILE A 289 -4.70 23.73 -16.85
N ILE A 290 -3.65 24.37 -17.38
CA ILE A 290 -2.33 24.35 -16.75
C ILE A 290 -2.40 25.02 -15.38
N ILE A 291 -2.97 26.22 -15.27
CA ILE A 291 -3.13 26.91 -13.97
C ILE A 291 -3.91 26.04 -12.98
N GLY A 292 -5.07 25.51 -13.39
CA GLY A 292 -5.85 24.61 -12.54
C GLY A 292 -5.08 23.33 -12.16
N SER A 293 -4.22 22.81 -13.04
CA SER A 293 -3.36 21.66 -12.73
C SER A 293 -2.31 21.98 -11.66
N LEU A 294 -1.78 23.21 -11.64
CA LEU A 294 -0.86 23.65 -10.59
C LEU A 294 -1.59 23.77 -9.25
N GLU A 295 -2.77 24.40 -9.26
CA GLU A 295 -3.62 24.55 -8.07
C GLU A 295 -3.99 23.18 -7.47
N LEU A 296 -4.24 22.16 -8.30
CA LEU A 296 -4.49 20.78 -7.85
C LEU A 296 -3.29 20.13 -7.15
N ILE A 297 -2.06 20.41 -7.60
CA ILE A 297 -0.85 19.90 -6.93
C ILE A 297 -0.66 20.65 -5.59
N GLU A 298 -0.85 21.96 -5.60
CA GLU A 298 -0.69 22.80 -4.41
C GLU A 298 -1.72 22.47 -3.32
N SER A 299 -2.94 22.06 -3.71
CA SER A 299 -3.98 21.68 -2.74
C SER A 299 -3.61 20.46 -1.89
N VAL A 300 -2.67 19.62 -2.35
CA VAL A 300 -2.13 18.50 -1.57
C VAL A 300 -0.80 18.82 -0.88
N GLY A 301 -0.43 20.10 -0.81
CA GLY A 301 0.75 20.59 -0.09
C GLY A 301 2.06 20.42 -0.85
N VAL A 302 2.01 20.20 -2.17
CA VAL A 302 3.20 20.10 -3.02
C VAL A 302 3.39 21.39 -3.81
N SER A 303 4.58 22.00 -3.72
CA SER A 303 4.88 23.22 -4.48
C SER A 303 4.93 22.95 -5.99
N SER A 304 4.38 23.88 -6.78
CA SER A 304 4.42 23.88 -8.24
C SER A 304 5.68 24.52 -8.86
N ASP A 305 6.63 24.99 -8.03
CA ASP A 305 7.83 25.74 -8.46
C ASP A 305 8.66 25.01 -9.52
N PHE A 306 8.59 23.67 -9.57
CA PHE A 306 9.30 22.86 -10.54
C PHE A 306 8.86 23.05 -12.00
N LEU A 307 7.78 23.80 -12.25
CA LEU A 307 7.36 24.20 -13.59
C LEU A 307 7.74 25.63 -13.93
N GLN A 308 8.30 26.38 -12.97
CA GLN A 308 8.68 27.79 -13.09
C GLN A 308 10.20 28.00 -12.93
N ASP A 309 10.88 27.11 -12.21
CA ASP A 309 12.31 27.17 -11.92
C ASP A 309 13.03 25.91 -12.45
N ASP A 310 13.91 26.12 -13.44
CA ASP A 310 14.75 25.08 -14.04
C ASP A 310 15.58 24.34 -12.99
N SER A 311 16.08 25.05 -11.96
CA SER A 311 16.88 24.44 -10.90
C SER A 311 16.06 23.48 -10.03
N ALA A 312 14.80 23.82 -9.76
CA ALA A 312 13.86 22.97 -9.04
C ALA A 312 13.50 21.72 -9.86
N ALA A 313 13.32 21.84 -11.17
CA ALA A 313 13.06 20.71 -12.07
C ALA A 313 14.25 19.76 -12.18
N ILE A 314 15.46 20.29 -12.34
CA ILE A 314 16.70 19.51 -12.34
C ILE A 314 16.86 18.76 -11.02
N SER A 315 16.54 19.42 -9.90
CA SER A 315 16.55 18.77 -8.58
C SER A 315 15.59 17.59 -8.54
N ILE A 316 14.37 17.70 -9.10
CA ILE A 316 13.44 16.58 -9.18
C ILE A 316 14.05 15.43 -9.97
N PHE A 317 14.60 15.68 -11.16
CA PHE A 317 15.14 14.60 -11.99
C PHE A 317 16.34 13.90 -11.37
N LYS A 318 17.21 14.64 -10.68
CA LYS A 318 18.31 14.06 -9.90
C LYS A 318 17.80 13.27 -8.70
N SER A 319 16.73 13.76 -8.05
CA SER A 319 16.15 13.14 -6.86
C SER A 319 15.43 11.82 -7.15
N LEU A 320 15.06 11.57 -8.41
CA LEU A 320 14.32 10.38 -8.85
C LEU A 320 15.20 9.19 -9.24
N GLN A 321 16.48 9.22 -8.87
CA GLN A 321 17.36 8.06 -9.03
C GLN A 321 16.92 6.94 -8.09
N PRO A 322 16.62 5.73 -8.61
CA PRO A 322 16.08 4.64 -7.81
C PRO A 322 17.13 4.12 -6.82
N GLY A 323 16.70 3.90 -5.57
CA GLY A 323 17.42 3.05 -4.61
C GLY A 323 17.31 1.58 -4.98
N ASP A 324 17.98 0.73 -4.19
CA ASP A 324 18.01 -0.72 -4.44
C ASP A 324 16.61 -1.34 -4.40
N GLY A 325 16.29 -2.17 -5.41
CA GLY A 325 15.03 -2.91 -5.53
C GLY A 325 13.79 -2.07 -5.85
N VAL A 326 13.91 -0.75 -5.99
CA VAL A 326 12.78 0.16 -6.27
C VAL A 326 12.18 -0.07 -7.65
N ASP A 327 13.01 -0.49 -8.62
CA ASP A 327 12.57 -0.81 -9.97
C ASP A 327 11.59 -1.98 -10.00
N GLU A 328 11.87 -3.07 -9.28
CA GLU A 328 10.95 -4.20 -9.13
C GLU A 328 9.65 -3.76 -8.43
N ARG A 329 9.76 -2.95 -7.38
CA ARG A 329 8.59 -2.46 -6.60
C ARG A 329 7.66 -1.60 -7.47
N ILE A 330 8.20 -0.74 -8.32
CA ILE A 330 7.42 0.04 -9.30
C ILE A 330 6.72 -0.89 -10.31
N GLN A 331 7.40 -1.90 -10.82
CA GLN A 331 6.78 -2.85 -11.76
C GLN A 331 5.63 -3.65 -11.11
N LEU A 332 5.79 -4.02 -9.84
CA LEU A 332 4.73 -4.68 -9.08
C LEU A 332 3.54 -3.75 -8.83
N LEU A 333 3.80 -2.48 -8.49
CA LEU A 333 2.80 -1.43 -8.35
C LEU A 333 2.01 -1.21 -9.65
N VAL A 334 2.71 -1.12 -10.80
CA VAL A 334 2.09 -1.01 -12.13
C VAL A 334 1.10 -2.15 -12.35
N ARG A 335 1.57 -3.40 -12.21
CA ARG A 335 0.72 -4.59 -12.43
C ARG A 335 -0.47 -4.64 -11.47
N ARG A 336 -0.27 -4.18 -10.22
CA ARG A 336 -1.35 -4.12 -9.23
C ARG A 336 -2.40 -3.08 -9.61
N LEU A 337 -1.99 -1.87 -10.03
CA LEU A 337 -2.92 -0.84 -10.52
C LEU A 337 -3.67 -1.30 -11.78
N GLU A 338 -2.98 -1.92 -12.73
CA GLU A 338 -3.59 -2.47 -13.94
C GLU A 338 -4.69 -3.49 -13.59
N GLY A 339 -4.39 -4.45 -12.71
CA GLY A 339 -5.36 -5.44 -12.25
C GLY A 339 -6.58 -4.80 -11.59
N LEU A 340 -6.37 -3.89 -10.63
CA LEU A 340 -7.45 -3.22 -9.92
C LEU A 340 -8.36 -2.39 -10.83
N ILE A 341 -7.79 -1.68 -11.81
CA ILE A 341 -8.56 -0.88 -12.77
C ILE A 341 -9.39 -1.79 -13.68
N VAL A 342 -8.82 -2.89 -14.16
CA VAL A 342 -9.55 -3.88 -14.99
C VAL A 342 -10.69 -4.51 -14.19
N ASP A 343 -10.44 -4.92 -12.96
CA ASP A 343 -11.44 -5.53 -12.09
C ASP A 343 -12.58 -4.52 -11.78
N SER A 344 -12.23 -3.27 -11.49
CA SER A 344 -13.22 -2.22 -11.17
C SER A 344 -14.06 -1.80 -12.37
N THR A 345 -13.50 -1.80 -13.58
CA THR A 345 -14.23 -1.41 -14.80
C THR A 345 -15.01 -2.57 -15.41
N GLY A 346 -14.70 -3.81 -15.02
CA GLY A 346 -15.30 -5.02 -15.58
C GLY A 346 -14.95 -5.26 -17.05
N ASN A 347 -14.03 -4.47 -17.62
CA ASN A 347 -13.68 -4.50 -19.03
C ASN A 347 -12.17 -4.66 -19.22
N LYS A 348 -11.74 -5.84 -19.69
CA LYS A 348 -10.33 -6.12 -19.99
C LYS A 348 -9.75 -5.22 -21.08
N ASP A 349 -10.59 -4.74 -22.00
CA ASP A 349 -10.18 -3.86 -23.09
C ASP A 349 -10.06 -2.40 -22.63
N PHE A 350 -10.47 -2.07 -21.40
CA PHE A 350 -10.36 -0.70 -20.87
C PHE A 350 -8.91 -0.20 -20.93
N LEU A 351 -7.93 -1.02 -20.53
CA LEU A 351 -6.53 -0.64 -20.61
C LEU A 351 -5.96 -0.67 -22.03
N LEU A 352 -6.59 -1.39 -22.97
CA LEU A 352 -6.25 -1.27 -24.40
C LEU A 352 -6.73 0.08 -24.95
N GLN A 353 -7.93 0.50 -24.57
CA GLN A 353 -8.49 1.80 -24.93
C GLN A 353 -7.73 2.97 -24.28
N TYR A 354 -7.30 2.80 -23.03
CA TYR A 354 -6.65 3.84 -22.22
C TYR A 354 -5.24 3.44 -21.77
N ALA A 355 -4.43 2.90 -22.67
CA ALA A 355 -3.08 2.37 -22.38
C ALA A 355 -2.12 3.38 -21.73
N ARG A 356 -2.41 4.68 -21.82
CA ARG A 356 -1.60 5.75 -21.23
C ARG A 356 -2.00 6.11 -19.80
N LEU A 357 -3.12 5.61 -19.27
CA LEU A 357 -3.61 5.96 -17.94
C LEU A 357 -2.61 5.56 -16.85
N VAL A 358 -2.24 4.28 -16.79
CA VAL A 358 -1.31 3.77 -15.77
C VAL A 358 0.07 4.42 -15.87
N PRO A 359 0.70 4.56 -17.05
CA PRO A 359 1.93 5.36 -17.18
C PRO A 359 1.82 6.78 -16.61
N ARG A 360 0.69 7.47 -16.83
CA ARG A 360 0.49 8.82 -16.29
C ARG A 360 0.26 8.82 -14.78
N LEU A 361 -0.42 7.82 -14.23
CA LEU A 361 -0.54 7.63 -12.78
C LEU A 361 0.83 7.44 -12.15
N ILE A 362 1.67 6.56 -12.71
CA ILE A 362 3.03 6.32 -12.21
C ILE A 362 3.90 7.58 -12.31
N ALA A 363 3.81 8.33 -13.41
CA ALA A 363 4.52 9.59 -13.55
C ALA A 363 4.15 10.58 -12.43
N LEU A 364 2.85 10.74 -12.16
CA LEU A 364 2.38 11.63 -11.09
C LEU A 364 2.75 11.10 -9.69
N ILE A 365 2.69 9.79 -9.45
CA ILE A 365 3.17 9.19 -8.19
C ILE A 365 4.65 9.50 -7.97
N LEU A 366 5.50 9.34 -9.00
CA LEU A 366 6.93 9.63 -8.90
C LEU A 366 7.18 11.12 -8.68
N LEU A 367 6.46 11.99 -9.39
CA LEU A 367 6.54 13.44 -9.17
C LEU A 367 6.22 13.80 -7.72
N LEU A 368 5.12 13.28 -7.17
CA LEU A 368 4.73 13.51 -5.79
C LEU A 368 5.71 12.89 -4.80
N ALA A 369 6.20 11.68 -5.06
CA ALA A 369 7.20 10.99 -4.25
C ALA A 369 8.53 11.76 -4.18
N SER A 370 8.94 12.44 -5.26
CA SER A 370 10.15 13.27 -5.24
C SER A 370 10.13 14.38 -4.18
N LYS A 371 8.93 14.79 -3.75
CA LYS A 371 8.68 15.86 -2.79
C LYS A 371 8.45 15.38 -1.37
N THR A 372 8.34 14.07 -1.17
CA THR A 372 8.13 13.47 0.15
C THR A 372 9.43 12.95 0.77
N LYS A 373 10.54 13.00 0.03
CA LYS A 373 11.86 12.56 0.45
C LYS A 373 12.41 13.36 1.62
N ASP A 374 13.14 12.67 2.48
CA ASP A 374 13.77 13.29 3.65
C ASP A 374 14.91 14.24 3.26
N SER A 375 15.55 14.01 2.10
CA SER A 375 16.53 14.91 1.52
C SER A 375 16.44 14.93 -0.02
N PRO A 376 16.59 16.10 -0.67
CA PRO A 376 16.59 16.20 -2.13
C PRO A 376 17.60 15.30 -2.83
N THR A 377 18.76 15.06 -2.19
CA THR A 377 19.87 14.28 -2.75
C THR A 377 19.83 12.79 -2.43
N ALA A 378 18.90 12.33 -1.58
CA ALA A 378 18.75 10.89 -1.30
C ALA A 378 18.38 10.13 -2.59
N LEU A 379 18.47 8.81 -2.60
CA LEU A 379 17.80 8.04 -3.66
C LEU A 379 16.30 7.97 -3.35
N ILE A 380 15.46 7.75 -4.36
CA ILE A 380 14.03 7.47 -4.10
C ILE A 380 13.90 6.05 -3.56
N GLU A 381 13.15 5.90 -2.46
CA GLU A 381 12.88 4.63 -1.80
C GLU A 381 11.40 4.24 -1.94
N ASP A 382 11.05 3.02 -1.54
CA ASP A 382 9.67 2.52 -1.57
C ASP A 382 8.73 3.29 -0.61
N SER A 383 9.26 3.77 0.51
CA SER A 383 8.54 4.64 1.44
C SER A 383 8.10 5.95 0.75
N ASP A 384 8.95 6.52 -0.10
CA ASP A 384 8.63 7.72 -0.90
C ASP A 384 7.52 7.44 -1.91
N ILE A 385 7.59 6.29 -2.61
CA ILE A 385 6.58 5.87 -3.59
C ILE A 385 5.22 5.70 -2.91
N LYS A 386 5.18 5.10 -1.71
CA LYS A 386 3.95 4.96 -0.92
C LYS A 386 3.39 6.32 -0.50
N ARG A 387 4.26 7.24 -0.03
CA ARG A 387 3.87 8.62 0.28
C ARG A 387 3.31 9.33 -0.97
N GLY A 388 3.94 9.18 -2.13
CA GLY A 388 3.46 9.71 -3.41
C GLY A 388 2.11 9.13 -3.85
N LEU A 389 1.89 7.83 -3.65
CA LEU A 389 0.61 7.16 -3.89
C LEU A 389 -0.50 7.70 -2.98
N ILE A 390 -0.20 7.92 -1.69
CA ILE A 390 -1.14 8.52 -0.73
C ILE A 390 -1.51 9.95 -1.16
N LEU A 391 -0.53 10.75 -1.59
CA LEU A 391 -0.77 12.11 -2.11
C LEU A 391 -1.61 12.10 -3.39
N LEU A 392 -1.37 11.17 -4.30
CA LEU A 392 -2.16 11.04 -5.54
C LEU A 392 -3.63 10.78 -5.23
N TYR A 393 -3.91 9.89 -4.27
CA TYR A 393 -5.28 9.62 -3.88
C TYR A 393 -5.97 10.83 -3.26
N LYS A 394 -5.28 11.57 -2.38
CA LYS A 394 -5.78 12.85 -1.86
C LYS A 394 -6.13 13.82 -3.00
N LEU A 395 -5.24 13.94 -3.99
CA LEU A 395 -5.44 14.82 -5.14
C LEU A 395 -6.70 14.45 -5.94
N ILE A 396 -6.94 13.16 -6.14
CA ILE A 396 -8.08 12.66 -6.91
C ILE A 396 -9.39 12.76 -6.10
N SER A 397 -9.35 12.48 -4.80
CA SER A 397 -10.55 12.47 -3.95
C SER A 397 -11.03 13.85 -3.52
N GLY A 398 -10.17 14.88 -3.58
CA GLY A 398 -10.52 16.27 -3.26
C GLY A 398 -10.17 16.61 -1.82
#